data_AF-U6G697-F1
#
_entry.id   AF-U6G697-F1
#
_cell.length_a   1.000
_cell.length_b   1.000
_cell.length_c   1.000
_cell.angle_alpha   90.00
_cell.angle_beta   90.00
_cell.angle_gamma   90.00
#
_symmetry.space_group_name_H-M   'P 1'
#
loop_
_entity.id
_entity.type
_entity.pdbx_description
1 polymer ?
#
loop_
_entity_poly.entity_id
_entity_poly.type
_entity_poly.pdbx_seq_one_letter_code
_entity_poly.pdbx_strand_id
1 'polypeptide(L)'
;MLCVSVPVVAGWLSAIALSCETVAAGSVWKNMETESITNNSISDDHSLGDNYKQEKNPKERQQGLRQEADETETEGEVLQQLNELLRLQPVVVQLAESVETHEAHLVLQEFWKSVERAKHVRQLLTDSSNPWGPPESAVKKALNKGLSALSEVYEMARQHGLRLVRETRGVQPVRDFSYQELKIMEGYLGSPLVQALENHMASLRFSCRAFAWKLEETEASIAGMPRVGRLEDGRLLEALAANLKFIHAAHKAATIGRQSAEEVTTSAIAVAISQATRVYKDCRDLLQERRALSKAERQRQQSLAQEESVAALQQLDTVDDLLNRGEELLQQYRGGIEEMQKEREIVVADAVRQQAEDVGKELKAVLDVAVSRLECSSAVINDDKKVESVYKALASRATREAADASRRVSDIQMELEARPLLGWSSSEIMQVEEENASRKRVLINQSMLNLLTESLEQIEKNAKAAHLQASTAATAISEDNEVGLPGRVLMAAARNAAATADRLVGNAEILWLHAQLLESLECDLRVSVNLARIGAAAAAWPTETATKGKQRWQMELPSQHKVQVEALQKEVHATKSLARSHWTARDLALTAATMKHAAVGIATLIQQQQLKQTANLIP
;
A
#
# COMPACT_ATOMS: atom_id res chain seq x y z
N MET A 1 36.72 33.60 -6.93
CA MET A 1 36.73 32.70 -8.10
C MET A 1 37.27 31.35 -7.67
N LEU A 2 36.38 30.41 -7.36
CA LEU A 2 36.65 28.97 -7.26
C LEU A 2 35.49 28.33 -8.03
N CYS A 3 35.70 28.00 -9.30
CA CYS A 3 34.76 27.22 -10.07
C CYS A 3 34.76 25.80 -9.50
N VAL A 4 33.85 25.52 -8.57
CA VAL A 4 33.49 24.14 -8.22
C VAL A 4 32.61 23.65 -9.36
N SER A 5 33.24 23.09 -10.38
CA SER A 5 32.54 22.28 -11.38
C SER A 5 31.90 21.10 -10.66
N VAL A 6 30.59 20.94 -10.84
CA VAL A 6 29.83 19.78 -10.37
C VAL A 6 29.61 18.85 -11.57
N PRO A 7 30.55 17.94 -11.93
CA PRO A 7 30.28 16.91 -12.92
C PRO A 7 29.79 15.60 -12.29
N VAL A 8 29.66 15.50 -10.97
CA VAL A 8 29.45 14.21 -10.30
C VAL A 8 27.99 13.73 -10.35
N VAL A 9 26.98 14.59 -10.53
CA VAL A 9 25.57 14.13 -10.47
C VAL A 9 25.06 13.57 -11.82
N ALA A 10 25.60 14.03 -12.96
CA ALA A 10 25.16 13.56 -14.29
C ALA A 10 25.72 12.17 -14.66
N GLY A 11 26.88 11.78 -14.11
CA GLY A 11 27.48 10.46 -14.33
C GLY A 11 26.75 9.32 -13.60
N TRP A 12 26.08 9.61 -12.48
CA TRP A 12 25.49 8.57 -11.62
C TRP A 12 24.10 8.13 -12.09
N LEU A 13 23.32 9.01 -12.71
CA LEU A 13 22.08 8.62 -13.40
C LEU A 13 22.35 7.84 -14.70
N SER A 14 23.53 8.02 -15.32
CA SER A 14 23.94 7.26 -16.52
C SER A 14 24.53 5.88 -16.20
N ALA A 15 25.13 5.69 -15.02
CA ALA A 15 25.67 4.40 -14.58
C ALA A 15 24.60 3.34 -14.29
N ILE A 16 23.34 3.75 -14.09
CA ILE A 16 22.18 2.85 -13.97
C ILE A 16 21.57 2.53 -15.36
N ALA A 17 21.94 3.26 -16.41
CA ALA A 17 21.39 3.14 -17.77
C ALA A 17 22.21 2.26 -18.74
N LEU A 18 23.37 1.74 -18.33
CA LEU A 18 24.31 0.99 -19.18
C LEU A 18 24.48 -0.46 -18.71
N SER A 19 23.39 -1.23 -18.71
CA SER A 19 23.40 -2.71 -18.68
C SER A 19 22.01 -3.24 -19.01
N CYS A 20 21.65 -3.35 -20.29
CA CYS A 20 20.67 -4.33 -20.82
C CYS A 20 20.46 -4.08 -22.33
N GLU A 21 21.30 -4.67 -23.17
CA GLU A 21 20.90 -5.06 -24.52
C GLU A 21 20.43 -6.51 -24.49
N THR A 22 19.33 -6.76 -25.20
CA THR A 22 18.72 -8.06 -25.58
C THR A 22 18.03 -8.88 -24.47
N VAL A 23 16.71 -9.00 -24.55
CA VAL A 23 15.99 -10.17 -25.10
C VAL A 23 14.51 -9.78 -25.26
N ALA A 24 14.01 -9.91 -26.50
CA ALA A 24 12.60 -9.79 -26.83
C ALA A 24 11.96 -11.18 -26.92
N ALA A 25 10.84 -11.40 -26.22
CA ALA A 25 9.83 -12.40 -26.58
C ALA A 25 8.51 -12.03 -25.90
N GLY A 26 7.47 -11.81 -26.72
CA GLY A 26 6.18 -11.30 -26.27
C GLY A 26 5.25 -12.36 -25.69
N SER A 27 4.15 -11.88 -25.12
CA SER A 27 2.91 -12.66 -25.05
C SER A 27 1.70 -11.74 -25.19
N VAL A 28 0.84 -12.15 -26.13
CA VAL A 28 -0.44 -11.55 -26.50
C VAL A 28 -1.51 -12.12 -25.56
N TRP A 29 -2.30 -11.28 -24.92
CA TRP A 29 -3.54 -11.70 -24.25
C TRP A 29 -4.73 -10.96 -24.84
N LYS A 30 -5.66 -11.74 -25.39
CA LYS A 30 -6.94 -11.31 -25.96
C LYS A 30 -7.94 -10.97 -24.85
N ASN A 31 -8.71 -9.92 -25.10
CA ASN A 31 -9.82 -9.43 -24.30
C ASN A 31 -10.92 -10.48 -24.11
N MET A 32 -11.42 -10.61 -22.88
CA MET A 32 -12.77 -11.09 -22.59
C MET A 32 -13.56 -9.91 -22.03
N GLU A 33 -14.52 -9.43 -22.81
CA GLU A 33 -15.53 -8.46 -22.40
C GLU A 33 -16.51 -9.14 -21.44
N THR A 34 -16.82 -8.47 -20.33
CA THR A 34 -17.90 -8.85 -19.41
C THR A 34 -19.09 -7.93 -19.65
N GLU A 35 -20.19 -8.49 -20.17
CA GLU A 35 -21.51 -7.84 -20.18
C GLU A 35 -22.02 -7.68 -18.74
N SER A 36 -22.40 -6.45 -18.37
CA SER A 36 -23.02 -6.12 -17.10
C SER A 36 -24.53 -6.32 -17.18
N ILE A 37 -25.05 -7.32 -16.45
CA ILE A 37 -26.49 -7.47 -16.23
C ILE A 37 -26.88 -6.56 -15.06
N THR A 38 -27.67 -5.53 -15.35
CA THR A 38 -28.41 -4.74 -14.36
C THR A 38 -29.73 -5.45 -14.07
N ASN A 39 -30.04 -5.69 -12.80
CA ASN A 39 -31.39 -6.11 -12.41
C ASN A 39 -31.97 -5.10 -11.42
N ASN A 40 -33.10 -4.54 -11.85
CA ASN A 40 -33.95 -3.59 -11.16
C ASN A 40 -34.79 -4.27 -10.06
N SER A 41 -35.01 -3.48 -9.03
CA SER A 41 -36.04 -3.57 -8.01
C SER A 41 -37.46 -3.51 -8.57
N ILE A 42 -38.37 -4.32 -8.02
CA ILE A 42 -39.81 -4.05 -7.98
C ILE A 42 -40.34 -4.44 -6.59
N SER A 43 -41.10 -3.50 -6.02
CA SER A 43 -41.74 -3.53 -4.72
C SER A 43 -43.20 -4.00 -4.79
N ASP A 44 -43.75 -4.21 -3.59
CA ASP A 44 -45.13 -3.94 -3.14
C ASP A 44 -46.15 -5.09 -2.98
N ASP A 45 -46.52 -5.26 -1.70
CA ASP A 45 -47.84 -5.32 -1.06
C ASP A 45 -48.96 -6.23 -1.60
N HIS A 46 -49.50 -7.09 -0.70
CA HIS A 46 -50.80 -6.84 -0.03
C HIS A 46 -51.25 -7.99 0.93
N SER A 47 -51.73 -7.56 2.11
CA SER A 47 -53.04 -7.90 2.75
C SER A 47 -53.36 -9.32 3.29
N LEU A 48 -53.49 -9.37 4.63
CA LEU A 48 -54.58 -9.88 5.50
C LEU A 48 -55.44 -11.09 5.08
N GLY A 49 -55.59 -12.05 6.00
CA GLY A 49 -56.72 -12.99 6.02
C GLY A 49 -56.64 -14.04 7.14
N ASP A 50 -57.62 -14.00 8.04
CA ASP A 50 -57.75 -14.69 9.33
C ASP A 50 -57.84 -16.23 9.33
N ASN A 51 -57.57 -16.76 10.55
CA ASN A 51 -58.19 -17.93 11.19
C ASN A 51 -58.03 -19.31 10.55
N TYR A 52 -57.42 -20.26 11.27
CA TYR A 52 -58.08 -21.52 11.68
C TYR A 52 -57.23 -22.32 12.69
N LYS A 53 -57.88 -22.67 13.80
CA LYS A 53 -57.78 -23.90 14.61
C LYS A 53 -56.42 -24.38 15.11
N GLN A 54 -56.28 -24.13 16.41
CA GLN A 54 -55.43 -24.80 17.38
C GLN A 54 -55.78 -26.30 17.47
N GLU A 55 -55.12 -27.14 16.68
CA GLU A 55 -55.06 -28.59 16.91
C GLU A 55 -53.85 -28.93 17.80
N LYS A 56 -54.18 -29.38 19.02
CA LYS A 56 -53.26 -29.95 20.00
C LYS A 56 -52.69 -31.25 19.42
N ASN A 57 -51.48 -31.18 18.89
CA ASN A 57 -50.79 -32.29 18.25
C ASN A 57 -50.26 -33.27 19.34
N PRO A 58 -50.57 -34.59 19.29
CA PRO A 58 -50.15 -35.58 20.27
C PRO A 58 -48.68 -36.03 20.11
N LYS A 59 -47.78 -35.14 19.68
CA LYS A 59 -46.35 -35.44 19.45
C LYS A 59 -45.46 -35.29 20.69
N GLU A 60 -45.90 -34.60 21.74
CA GLU A 60 -45.12 -34.46 22.98
C GLU A 60 -45.10 -35.74 23.83
N ARG A 61 -46.01 -36.70 23.62
CA ARG A 61 -45.99 -37.99 24.36
C ARG A 61 -45.13 -39.08 23.72
N GLN A 62 -44.67 -38.90 22.47
CA GLN A 62 -43.72 -39.84 21.83
C GLN A 62 -42.26 -39.40 21.93
N GLN A 63 -41.97 -38.16 22.35
CA GLN A 63 -40.61 -37.72 22.65
C GLN A 63 -40.12 -38.16 24.05
N GLY A 64 -41.02 -38.36 25.01
CA GLY A 64 -40.66 -38.88 26.34
C GLY A 64 -40.26 -40.36 26.36
N LEU A 65 -40.80 -41.18 25.43
CA LEU A 65 -40.56 -42.64 25.40
C LEU A 65 -39.43 -43.08 24.45
N ARG A 66 -38.80 -42.14 23.73
CA ARG A 66 -37.58 -42.41 22.95
C ARG A 66 -36.29 -42.02 23.68
N GLN A 67 -36.39 -41.31 24.81
CA GLN A 67 -35.22 -40.93 25.63
C GLN A 67 -34.78 -42.03 26.60
N GLU A 68 -35.64 -43.01 26.93
CA GLU A 68 -35.28 -44.14 27.81
C GLU A 68 -34.69 -45.36 27.06
N ALA A 69 -34.62 -45.31 25.72
CA ALA A 69 -34.00 -46.38 24.91
C ALA A 69 -32.52 -46.11 24.56
N ASP A 70 -31.95 -45.00 25.05
CA ASP A 70 -30.58 -44.53 24.76
C ASP A 70 -29.67 -44.58 26.01
N GLU A 71 -30.10 -45.31 27.06
CA GLU A 71 -29.43 -45.37 28.37
C GLU A 71 -28.42 -46.52 28.53
N THR A 72 -28.13 -47.26 27.46
CA THR A 72 -26.99 -48.17 27.43
C THR A 72 -25.96 -47.71 26.41
N GLU A 73 -25.56 -46.44 26.49
CA GLU A 73 -24.24 -46.06 25.97
C GLU A 73 -23.20 -46.80 26.82
N THR A 74 -22.26 -47.48 26.16
CA THR A 74 -21.25 -48.25 26.86
C THR A 74 -20.15 -47.31 27.37
N GLU A 75 -19.52 -47.65 28.50
CA GLU A 75 -18.35 -46.92 29.03
C GLU A 75 -17.28 -46.65 27.96
N GLY A 76 -17.15 -47.56 26.99
CA GLY A 76 -16.27 -47.42 25.82
C GLY A 76 -16.62 -46.24 24.90
N GLU A 77 -17.90 -45.94 24.69
CA GLU A 77 -18.36 -44.83 23.84
C GLU A 77 -18.09 -43.48 24.50
N VAL A 78 -18.31 -43.37 25.81
CA VAL A 78 -17.99 -42.16 26.60
C VAL A 78 -16.48 -41.86 26.55
N LEU A 79 -15.64 -42.90 26.66
CA LEU A 79 -14.18 -42.77 26.52
C LEU A 79 -13.78 -42.34 25.11
N GLN A 80 -14.43 -42.89 24.08
CA GLN A 80 -14.21 -42.50 22.70
C GLN A 80 -14.57 -41.03 22.48
N GLN A 81 -15.73 -40.57 22.95
CA GLN A 81 -16.18 -39.17 22.86
C GLN A 81 -15.19 -38.21 23.55
N LEU A 82 -14.68 -38.57 24.74
CA LEU A 82 -13.65 -37.76 25.42
C LEU A 82 -12.35 -37.68 24.61
N ASN A 83 -11.90 -38.80 24.04
CA ASN A 83 -10.70 -38.83 23.20
C ASN A 83 -10.89 -37.98 21.92
N GLU A 84 -12.09 -38.00 21.33
CA GLU A 84 -12.45 -37.17 20.18
C GLU A 84 -12.44 -35.67 20.54
N LEU A 85 -13.03 -35.26 21.66
CA LEU A 85 -12.94 -33.87 22.15
C LEU A 85 -11.50 -33.41 22.36
N LEU A 86 -10.65 -34.28 22.92
CA LEU A 86 -9.22 -34.00 23.09
C LEU A 86 -8.50 -33.84 21.76
N ARG A 87 -8.87 -34.63 20.74
CA ARG A 87 -8.34 -34.50 19.39
C ARG A 87 -8.73 -33.16 18.76
N LEU A 88 -9.92 -32.64 19.04
CA LEU A 88 -10.44 -31.39 18.49
C LEU A 88 -9.93 -30.12 19.18
N GLN A 89 -9.36 -30.23 20.39
CA GLN A 89 -8.87 -29.08 21.16
C GLN A 89 -7.98 -28.11 20.34
N PRO A 90 -6.98 -28.55 19.54
CA PRO A 90 -6.16 -27.64 18.75
C PRO A 90 -6.94 -26.88 17.67
N VAL A 91 -8.00 -27.50 17.12
CA VAL A 91 -8.84 -26.88 16.09
C VAL A 91 -9.76 -25.85 16.73
N VAL A 92 -10.34 -26.15 17.89
CA VAL A 92 -11.16 -25.20 18.66
C VAL A 92 -10.35 -23.97 19.09
N VAL A 93 -9.10 -24.17 19.53
CA VAL A 93 -8.17 -23.07 19.83
C VAL A 93 -7.96 -22.22 18.58
N GLN A 94 -7.61 -22.85 17.45
CA GLN A 94 -7.38 -22.14 16.20
C GLN A 94 -8.62 -21.35 15.73
N LEU A 95 -9.82 -21.92 15.87
CA LEU A 95 -11.07 -21.24 15.50
C LEU A 95 -11.33 -20.03 16.40
N ALA A 96 -11.18 -20.17 17.73
CA ALA A 96 -11.35 -19.06 18.66
C ALA A 96 -10.32 -17.94 18.42
N GLU A 97 -9.05 -18.31 18.19
CA GLU A 97 -7.99 -17.38 17.82
C GLU A 97 -8.26 -16.69 16.49
N SER A 98 -8.84 -17.37 15.51
CA SER A 98 -9.17 -16.75 14.21
C SER A 98 -10.33 -15.74 14.28
N VAL A 99 -11.14 -15.79 15.34
CA VAL A 99 -12.28 -14.88 15.55
C VAL A 99 -11.87 -13.62 16.30
N GLU A 100 -10.88 -13.71 17.19
CA GLU A 100 -10.30 -12.59 17.93
C GLU A 100 -11.30 -11.78 18.79
N THR A 101 -12.43 -12.37 19.20
CA THR A 101 -13.43 -11.72 20.07
C THR A 101 -13.34 -12.20 21.52
N HIS A 102 -13.73 -11.34 22.46
CA HIS A 102 -13.77 -11.72 23.88
C HIS A 102 -14.70 -12.92 24.12
N GLU A 103 -15.83 -12.94 23.43
CA GLU A 103 -16.83 -14.01 23.49
C GLU A 103 -16.23 -15.35 23.05
N ALA A 104 -15.53 -15.41 21.92
CA ALA A 104 -14.89 -16.64 21.45
C ALA A 104 -13.86 -17.20 22.47
N HIS A 105 -13.13 -16.32 23.15
CA HIS A 105 -12.18 -16.71 24.20
C HIS A 105 -12.89 -17.25 25.45
N LEU A 106 -14.04 -16.68 25.84
CA LEU A 106 -14.85 -17.20 26.95
C LEU A 106 -15.36 -18.61 26.63
N VAL A 107 -15.89 -18.83 25.42
CA VAL A 107 -16.38 -20.14 24.99
C VAL A 107 -15.24 -21.16 24.92
N LEU A 108 -14.04 -20.77 24.46
CA LEU A 108 -12.84 -21.61 24.52
C LEU A 108 -12.48 -22.00 25.96
N GLN A 109 -12.57 -21.06 26.90
CA GLN A 109 -12.32 -21.34 28.31
C GLN A 109 -13.36 -22.32 28.89
N GLU A 110 -14.63 -22.19 28.50
CA GLU A 110 -15.68 -23.14 28.88
C GLU A 110 -15.44 -24.54 28.31
N PHE A 111 -15.02 -24.63 27.05
CA PHE A 111 -14.60 -25.86 26.41
C PHE A 111 -13.48 -26.54 27.21
N TRP A 112 -12.41 -25.83 27.54
CA TRP A 112 -11.30 -26.38 28.35
C TRP A 112 -11.76 -26.85 29.73
N LYS A 113 -12.56 -26.05 30.44
CA LYS A 113 -13.14 -26.45 31.73
C LYS A 113 -13.96 -27.73 31.61
N SER A 114 -14.67 -27.91 30.49
CA SER A 114 -15.47 -29.11 30.25
C SER A 114 -14.64 -30.35 29.99
N VAL A 115 -13.61 -30.22 29.14
CA VAL A 115 -12.65 -31.29 28.86
C VAL A 115 -11.91 -31.70 30.14
N GLU A 116 -11.49 -30.74 30.96
CA GLU A 116 -10.76 -31.02 32.19
C GLU A 116 -11.64 -31.70 33.24
N ARG A 117 -12.91 -31.29 33.36
CA ARG A 117 -13.89 -31.99 34.21
C ARG A 117 -14.12 -33.42 33.73
N ALA A 118 -14.26 -33.65 32.42
CA ALA A 118 -14.45 -34.99 31.88
C ALA A 118 -13.23 -35.89 32.13
N LYS A 119 -12.00 -35.35 32.01
CA LYS A 119 -10.76 -36.04 32.41
C LYS A 119 -10.72 -36.41 33.88
N HIS A 120 -11.05 -35.47 34.78
CA HIS A 120 -11.05 -35.71 36.22
C HIS A 120 -12.06 -36.79 36.62
N VAL A 121 -13.30 -36.72 36.11
CA VAL A 121 -14.33 -37.73 36.41
C VAL A 121 -13.93 -39.10 35.86
N ARG A 122 -13.25 -39.14 34.70
CA ARG A 122 -12.66 -40.39 34.17
C ARG A 122 -11.56 -40.96 35.07
N GLN A 123 -10.64 -40.13 35.55
CA GLN A 123 -9.57 -40.60 36.46
C GLN A 123 -10.15 -41.23 37.73
N LEU A 124 -11.21 -40.62 38.28
CA LEU A 124 -11.95 -41.16 39.42
C LEU A 124 -12.68 -42.48 39.13
N LEU A 125 -13.03 -42.77 37.87
CA LEU A 125 -13.62 -44.04 37.45
C LEU A 125 -12.55 -45.15 37.32
N THR A 126 -11.35 -44.81 36.86
CA THR A 126 -10.23 -45.77 36.74
C THR A 126 -9.57 -46.12 38.08
N ASP A 127 -9.64 -45.22 39.07
CA ASP A 127 -9.11 -45.44 40.42
C ASP A 127 -10.16 -46.17 41.29
N SER A 128 -10.29 -47.49 41.10
CA SER A 128 -11.36 -48.39 41.58
C SER A 128 -11.48 -48.60 43.10
N SER A 129 -11.21 -47.58 43.92
CA SER A 129 -11.28 -47.66 45.39
C SER A 129 -12.58 -47.10 45.99
N ASN A 130 -13.43 -46.47 45.17
CA ASN A 130 -14.65 -45.83 45.64
C ASN A 130 -15.88 -46.73 45.40
N PRO A 131 -16.53 -47.26 46.46
CA PRO A 131 -17.72 -48.12 46.33
C PRO A 131 -19.00 -47.36 45.91
N TRP A 132 -18.91 -46.04 45.80
CA TRP A 132 -19.95 -45.16 45.27
C TRP A 132 -19.44 -44.61 43.94
N GLY A 133 -19.62 -45.37 42.86
CA GLY A 133 -19.15 -44.99 41.53
C GLY A 133 -19.63 -43.57 41.16
N PRO A 134 -18.77 -42.71 40.59
CA PRO A 134 -19.21 -41.45 39.99
C PRO A 134 -20.29 -41.75 38.95
N PRO A 135 -21.41 -41.01 38.94
CA PRO A 135 -22.47 -41.31 38.00
C PRO A 135 -21.96 -40.96 36.60
N GLU A 136 -22.00 -41.93 35.69
CA GLU A 136 -21.73 -41.79 34.25
C GLU A 136 -22.40 -40.53 33.64
N SER A 137 -23.54 -40.14 34.22
CA SER A 137 -24.24 -38.89 33.92
C SER A 137 -23.41 -37.61 34.11
N ALA A 138 -22.41 -37.60 35.00
CA ALA A 138 -21.51 -36.46 35.22
C ALA A 138 -20.48 -36.32 34.09
N VAL A 139 -19.93 -37.43 33.58
CA VAL A 139 -19.04 -37.42 32.40
C VAL A 139 -19.85 -36.99 31.19
N LYS A 140 -21.01 -37.61 30.95
CA LYS A 140 -21.92 -37.25 29.84
C LYS A 140 -22.32 -35.78 29.88
N LYS A 141 -22.62 -35.23 31.05
CA LYS A 141 -22.91 -33.79 31.22
C LYS A 141 -21.70 -32.91 30.88
N ALA A 142 -20.48 -33.32 31.24
CA ALA A 142 -19.27 -32.60 30.87
C ALA A 142 -18.97 -32.69 29.37
N LEU A 143 -19.21 -33.85 28.74
CA LEU A 143 -19.08 -34.03 27.29
C LEU A 143 -20.09 -33.17 26.53
N ASN A 144 -21.37 -33.19 26.93
CA ASN A 144 -22.42 -32.37 26.31
C ASN A 144 -22.14 -30.87 26.41
N LYS A 145 -21.61 -30.42 27.55
CA LYS A 145 -21.14 -29.02 27.71
C LYS A 145 -19.95 -28.71 26.80
N GLY A 146 -19.01 -29.64 26.66
CA GLY A 146 -17.87 -29.49 25.75
C GLY A 146 -18.32 -29.40 24.29
N LEU A 147 -19.25 -30.27 23.87
CA LEU A 147 -19.86 -30.25 22.55
C LEU A 147 -20.66 -28.96 22.30
N SER A 148 -21.38 -28.46 23.30
CA SER A 148 -22.12 -27.19 23.20
C SER A 148 -21.17 -26.00 22.98
N ALA A 149 -20.11 -25.89 23.79
CA ALA A 149 -19.10 -24.84 23.64
C ALA A 149 -18.37 -24.96 22.28
N LEU A 150 -18.09 -26.19 21.82
CA LEU A 150 -17.50 -26.43 20.52
C LEU A 150 -18.41 -25.99 19.37
N SER A 151 -19.70 -26.32 19.42
CA SER A 151 -20.69 -25.85 18.43
C SER A 151 -20.81 -24.33 18.42
N GLU A 152 -20.68 -23.70 19.57
CA GLU A 152 -20.76 -22.24 19.70
C GLU A 152 -19.52 -21.55 19.09
N VAL A 153 -18.29 -22.01 19.41
CA VAL A 153 -17.07 -21.51 18.76
C VAL A 153 -17.13 -21.71 17.24
N TYR A 154 -17.61 -22.87 16.79
CA TYR A 154 -17.79 -23.15 15.37
C TYR A 154 -18.72 -22.13 14.69
N GLU A 155 -19.89 -21.85 15.27
CA GLU A 155 -20.83 -20.91 14.67
C GLU A 155 -20.31 -19.46 14.71
N MET A 156 -19.65 -19.05 15.79
CA MET A 156 -18.97 -17.75 15.86
C MET A 156 -17.92 -17.61 14.76
N ALA A 157 -17.10 -18.64 14.57
CA ALA A 157 -16.08 -18.68 13.54
C ALA A 157 -16.67 -18.67 12.12
N ARG A 158 -17.76 -19.40 11.90
CA ARG A 158 -18.50 -19.42 10.63
C ARG A 158 -19.03 -18.04 10.28
N GLN A 159 -19.69 -17.37 11.23
CA GLN A 159 -20.23 -16.02 11.04
C GLN A 159 -19.12 -14.98 10.85
N HIS A 160 -18.02 -15.09 11.59
CA HIS A 160 -16.85 -14.24 11.41
C HIS A 160 -16.27 -14.39 9.99
N GLY A 161 -16.10 -15.62 9.50
CA GLY A 161 -15.62 -15.86 8.13
C GLY A 161 -16.51 -15.24 7.06
N LEU A 162 -17.84 -15.40 7.17
CA LEU A 162 -18.80 -14.79 6.26
C LEU A 162 -18.72 -13.25 6.28
N ARG A 163 -18.55 -12.66 7.47
CA ARG A 163 -18.35 -11.21 7.61
C ARG A 163 -17.06 -10.77 6.93
N LEU A 164 -15.96 -11.47 7.19
CA LEU A 164 -14.64 -11.14 6.66
C LEU A 164 -14.58 -11.25 5.13
N VAL A 165 -15.30 -12.21 4.52
CA VAL A 165 -15.47 -12.25 3.05
C VAL A 165 -16.14 -10.99 2.53
N ARG A 166 -17.24 -10.53 3.17
CA ARG A 166 -17.95 -9.31 2.76
C ARG A 166 -17.10 -8.06 2.92
N GLU A 167 -16.38 -7.95 4.03
CA GLU A 167 -15.40 -6.87 4.25
C GLU A 167 -14.32 -6.89 3.17
N THR A 168 -13.81 -8.07 2.80
CA THR A 168 -12.81 -8.21 1.74
C THR A 168 -13.36 -7.81 0.37
N ARG A 169 -14.62 -8.11 0.05
CA ARG A 169 -15.27 -7.58 -1.18
C ARG A 169 -15.45 -6.07 -1.16
N GLY A 170 -15.62 -5.49 0.03
CA GLY A 170 -15.65 -4.04 0.21
C GLY A 170 -14.29 -3.36 0.00
N VAL A 171 -13.19 -4.12 -0.04
CA VAL A 171 -11.89 -3.61 -0.45
C VAL A 171 -11.95 -3.33 -1.95
N GLN A 172 -12.11 -2.06 -2.31
CA GLN A 172 -12.15 -1.66 -3.70
C GLN A 172 -10.86 -2.08 -4.43
N PRO A 173 -10.96 -2.54 -5.69
CA PRO A 173 -9.79 -2.79 -6.50
C PRO A 173 -8.91 -1.54 -6.58
N VAL A 174 -7.60 -1.76 -6.58
CA VAL A 174 -6.63 -0.69 -6.82
C VAL A 174 -6.93 -0.02 -8.16
N ARG A 175 -7.00 1.31 -8.19
CA ARG A 175 -7.09 2.09 -9.43
C ARG A 175 -5.78 1.89 -10.20
N ASP A 176 -5.90 1.40 -11.43
CA ASP A 176 -4.76 1.36 -12.34
C ASP A 176 -4.41 2.76 -12.82
N PHE A 177 -3.12 3.01 -13.04
CA PHE A 177 -2.71 4.14 -13.84
C PHE A 177 -3.13 3.92 -15.30
N SER A 178 -3.79 4.90 -15.88
CA SER A 178 -4.03 4.93 -17.32
C SER A 178 -2.71 5.04 -18.08
N TYR A 179 -2.70 4.61 -19.34
CA TYR A 179 -1.53 4.74 -20.22
C TYR A 179 -1.03 6.20 -20.29
N GLN A 180 -1.96 7.15 -20.30
CA GLN A 180 -1.63 8.57 -20.31
C GLN A 180 -0.90 8.97 -19.02
N GLU A 181 -1.39 8.57 -17.84
CA GLU A 181 -0.73 8.84 -16.55
C GLU A 181 0.68 8.23 -16.47
N LEU A 182 0.85 7.00 -16.97
CA LEU A 182 2.16 6.35 -17.03
C LEU A 182 3.14 7.13 -17.92
N LYS A 183 2.69 7.55 -19.11
CA LYS A 183 3.50 8.34 -20.05
C LYS A 183 3.90 9.71 -19.47
N ILE A 184 2.99 10.33 -18.73
CA ILE A 184 3.23 11.58 -18.02
C ILE A 184 4.30 11.38 -16.94
N MET A 185 4.10 10.37 -16.09
CA MET A 185 5.03 9.99 -15.04
C MET A 185 6.43 9.69 -15.58
N GLU A 186 6.53 9.10 -16.77
CA GLU A 186 7.81 8.74 -17.38
C GLU A 186 8.71 9.97 -17.60
N GLY A 187 8.12 11.13 -17.89
CA GLY A 187 8.85 12.38 -18.09
C GLY A 187 9.58 12.91 -16.86
N TYR A 188 9.12 12.61 -15.65
CA TYR A 188 9.72 13.12 -14.40
C TYR A 188 10.19 12.05 -13.42
N LEU A 189 9.64 10.83 -13.45
CA LEU A 189 10.10 9.69 -12.66
C LEU A 189 11.15 8.85 -13.39
N GLY A 190 11.16 8.90 -14.73
CA GLY A 190 11.96 8.03 -15.58
C GLY A 190 11.32 6.66 -15.79
N SER A 191 11.64 6.06 -16.95
CA SER A 191 11.06 4.79 -17.41
C SER A 191 11.16 3.63 -16.40
N PRO A 192 12.30 3.40 -15.70
CA PRO A 192 12.43 2.27 -14.78
C PRO A 192 11.46 2.33 -13.58
N LEU A 193 11.24 3.52 -13.01
CA LEU A 193 10.35 3.68 -11.86
C LEU A 193 8.89 3.55 -12.28
N VAL A 194 8.51 4.11 -13.43
CA VAL A 194 7.16 3.96 -13.99
C VAL A 194 6.84 2.51 -14.31
N GLN A 195 7.77 1.77 -14.92
CA GLN A 195 7.58 0.34 -15.18
C GLN A 195 7.45 -0.46 -13.87
N ALA A 196 8.18 -0.10 -12.82
CA ALA A 196 8.04 -0.73 -11.51
C ALA A 196 6.65 -0.47 -10.91
N LEU A 197 6.14 0.77 -11.00
CA LEU A 197 4.80 1.16 -10.57
C LEU A 197 3.72 0.39 -11.35
N GLU A 198 3.81 0.37 -12.68
CA GLU A 198 2.87 -0.34 -13.56
C GLU A 198 2.80 -1.83 -13.21
N ASN A 199 3.97 -2.50 -13.13
CA ASN A 199 4.03 -3.92 -12.79
C ASN A 199 3.47 -4.21 -11.40
N HIS A 200 3.74 -3.34 -10.43
CA HIS A 200 3.24 -3.48 -9.07
C HIS A 200 1.70 -3.33 -9.01
N MET A 201 1.13 -2.30 -9.64
CA MET A 201 -0.33 -2.10 -9.67
C MET A 201 -1.03 -3.23 -10.43
N ALA A 202 -0.46 -3.67 -11.57
CA ALA A 202 -0.99 -4.81 -12.32
C ALA A 202 -1.01 -6.11 -11.50
N SER A 203 0.06 -6.37 -10.74
CA SER A 203 0.17 -7.51 -9.81
C SER A 203 -0.86 -7.45 -8.69
N LEU A 204 -1.06 -6.28 -8.09
CA LEU A 204 -2.08 -6.06 -7.07
C LEU A 204 -3.48 -6.35 -7.62
N ARG A 205 -3.83 -5.74 -8.75
CA ARG A 205 -5.11 -5.96 -9.44
C ARG A 205 -5.36 -7.43 -9.75
N PHE A 206 -4.35 -8.14 -10.28
CA PHE A 206 -4.44 -9.56 -10.54
C PHE A 206 -4.82 -10.34 -9.28
N SER A 207 -4.10 -10.09 -8.18
CA SER A 207 -4.35 -10.81 -6.93
C SER A 207 -5.70 -10.48 -6.31
N CYS A 208 -6.14 -9.22 -6.31
CA CYS A 208 -7.46 -8.82 -5.84
C CYS A 208 -8.58 -9.55 -6.61
N ARG A 209 -8.47 -9.65 -7.94
CA ARG A 209 -9.45 -10.40 -8.75
C ARG A 209 -9.45 -11.89 -8.42
N ALA A 210 -8.26 -12.49 -8.29
CA ALA A 210 -8.14 -13.90 -7.95
C ALA A 210 -8.73 -14.21 -6.56
N PHE A 211 -8.49 -13.34 -5.56
CA PHE A 211 -9.08 -13.47 -4.24
C PHE A 211 -10.59 -13.25 -4.26
N ALA A 212 -11.09 -12.21 -4.92
CA ALA A 212 -12.53 -11.94 -4.99
C ALA A 212 -13.29 -13.17 -5.53
N TRP A 213 -12.83 -13.72 -6.65
CA TRP A 213 -13.41 -14.93 -7.24
C TRP A 213 -13.37 -16.14 -6.28
N LYS A 214 -12.24 -16.39 -5.60
CA LYS A 214 -12.14 -17.53 -4.67
C LYS A 214 -12.85 -17.33 -3.34
N LEU A 215 -13.02 -16.10 -2.89
CA LEU A 215 -13.81 -15.78 -1.71
C LEU A 215 -15.31 -15.96 -1.97
N GLU A 216 -15.78 -15.77 -3.20
CA GLU A 216 -17.16 -16.13 -3.60
C GLU A 216 -17.44 -17.62 -3.46
N GLU A 217 -16.57 -18.47 -4.02
CA GLU A 217 -16.71 -19.92 -3.87
C GLU A 217 -16.63 -20.35 -2.39
N THR A 218 -15.75 -19.70 -1.62
CA THR A 218 -15.54 -20.02 -0.20
C THR A 218 -16.71 -19.57 0.67
N GLU A 219 -17.31 -18.41 0.40
CA GLU A 219 -18.51 -17.93 1.10
C GLU A 219 -19.66 -18.91 0.92
N ALA A 220 -19.93 -19.33 -0.32
CA ALA A 220 -21.01 -20.27 -0.62
C ALA A 220 -20.81 -21.59 0.14
N SER A 221 -19.58 -22.08 0.21
CA SER A 221 -19.23 -23.28 0.96
C SER A 221 -19.44 -23.12 2.47
N ILE A 222 -18.89 -22.07 3.09
CA ILE A 222 -19.06 -21.80 4.54
C ILE A 222 -20.53 -21.56 4.90
N ALA A 223 -21.28 -20.87 4.05
CA ALA A 223 -22.70 -20.62 4.27
C ALA A 223 -23.52 -21.92 4.22
N GLY A 224 -23.13 -22.86 3.35
CA GLY A 224 -23.76 -24.16 3.19
C GLY A 224 -23.35 -25.22 4.22
N MET A 225 -22.30 -24.98 5.02
CA MET A 225 -21.90 -25.94 6.06
C MET A 225 -23.00 -26.11 7.13
N PRO A 226 -23.32 -27.36 7.54
CA PRO A 226 -24.32 -27.60 8.57
C PRO A 226 -23.80 -27.22 9.96
N ARG A 227 -24.73 -27.06 10.92
CA ARG A 227 -24.37 -26.86 12.32
C ARG A 227 -23.72 -28.13 12.88
N VAL A 228 -22.71 -27.93 13.72
CA VAL A 228 -22.06 -29.03 14.44
C VAL A 228 -23.02 -29.54 15.52
N GLY A 229 -23.45 -30.79 15.39
CA GLY A 229 -24.36 -31.44 16.32
C GLY A 229 -23.74 -32.61 17.07
N ARG A 230 -22.62 -33.15 16.56
CA ARG A 230 -21.97 -34.34 17.10
C ARG A 230 -20.44 -34.23 17.04
N LEU A 231 -19.73 -35.15 17.70
CA LEU A 231 -18.26 -35.14 17.71
C LEU A 231 -17.65 -35.68 16.41
N GLU A 232 -18.39 -36.51 15.68
CA GLU A 232 -18.00 -37.02 14.36
C GLU A 232 -17.91 -35.89 13.32
N ASP A 233 -18.58 -34.76 13.58
CA ASP A 233 -18.51 -33.52 12.78
C ASP A 233 -17.16 -32.80 12.88
N GLY A 234 -16.17 -33.39 13.57
CA GLY A 234 -14.81 -32.84 13.69
C GLY A 234 -14.19 -32.37 12.37
N ARG A 235 -14.51 -33.06 11.26
CA ARG A 235 -14.06 -32.68 9.90
C ARG A 235 -14.62 -31.33 9.43
N LEU A 236 -15.84 -30.97 9.85
CA LEU A 236 -16.43 -29.66 9.56
C LEU A 236 -15.66 -28.54 10.26
N LEU A 237 -15.17 -28.77 11.49
CA LEU A 237 -14.34 -27.79 12.20
C LEU A 237 -13.01 -27.59 11.51
N GLU A 238 -12.37 -28.67 11.08
CA GLU A 238 -11.09 -28.60 10.37
C GLU A 238 -11.24 -27.92 9.00
N ALA A 239 -12.31 -28.23 8.26
CA ALA A 239 -12.65 -27.56 7.01
C ALA A 239 -12.92 -26.06 7.23
N LEU A 240 -13.70 -25.69 8.24
CA LEU A 240 -13.95 -24.28 8.57
C LEU A 240 -12.65 -23.56 8.96
N ALA A 241 -11.82 -24.18 9.79
CA ALA A 241 -10.55 -23.61 10.25
C ALA A 241 -9.57 -23.39 9.07
N ALA A 242 -9.58 -24.28 8.08
CA ALA A 242 -8.79 -24.13 6.86
C ALA A 242 -9.31 -22.98 5.97
N ASN A 243 -10.62 -22.93 5.74
CA ASN A 243 -11.24 -21.85 4.98
C ASN A 243 -11.01 -20.48 5.64
N LEU A 244 -11.11 -20.38 6.97
CA LEU A 244 -10.84 -19.14 7.70
C LEU A 244 -9.39 -18.66 7.56
N LYS A 245 -8.41 -19.57 7.58
CA LYS A 245 -7.01 -19.24 7.30
C LYS A 245 -6.83 -18.63 5.92
N PHE A 246 -7.49 -19.21 4.90
CA PHE A 246 -7.48 -18.65 3.55
C PHE A 246 -8.15 -17.28 3.49
N ILE A 247 -9.36 -17.13 4.06
CA ILE A 247 -10.10 -15.86 4.07
C ILE A 247 -9.27 -14.77 4.74
N HIS A 248 -8.70 -15.04 5.92
CA HIS A 248 -7.88 -14.07 6.63
C HIS A 248 -6.63 -13.68 5.84
N ALA A 249 -5.94 -14.64 5.22
CA ALA A 249 -4.78 -14.36 4.38
C ALA A 249 -5.15 -13.51 3.14
N ALA A 250 -6.27 -13.81 2.50
CA ALA A 250 -6.78 -13.06 1.35
C ALA A 250 -7.24 -11.65 1.75
N HIS A 251 -7.95 -11.51 2.86
CA HIS A 251 -8.35 -10.23 3.43
C HIS A 251 -7.13 -9.35 3.70
N LYS A 252 -6.16 -9.89 4.43
CA LYS A 252 -4.90 -9.22 4.76
C LYS A 252 -4.12 -8.81 3.50
N ALA A 253 -4.05 -9.69 2.51
CA ALA A 253 -3.40 -9.38 1.23
C ALA A 253 -4.09 -8.22 0.50
N ALA A 254 -5.42 -8.22 0.45
CA ALA A 254 -6.20 -7.18 -0.21
C ALA A 254 -6.10 -5.84 0.51
N THR A 255 -6.20 -5.81 1.85
CA THR A 255 -6.15 -4.56 2.64
C THR A 255 -4.76 -3.92 2.59
N ILE A 256 -3.70 -4.71 2.81
CA ILE A 256 -2.31 -4.25 2.67
C ILE A 256 -2.08 -3.74 1.25
N GLY A 257 -2.43 -4.55 0.24
CA GLY A 257 -2.20 -4.21 -1.15
C GLY A 257 -2.90 -2.92 -1.56
N ARG A 258 -4.13 -2.70 -1.10
CA ARG A 258 -4.87 -1.47 -1.31
C ARG A 258 -4.19 -0.27 -0.62
N GLN A 259 -3.87 -0.40 0.67
CA GLN A 259 -3.23 0.69 1.41
C GLN A 259 -1.91 1.10 0.76
N SER A 260 -1.05 0.13 0.41
CA SER A 260 0.23 0.43 -0.22
C SER A 260 0.07 1.06 -1.60
N ALA A 261 -0.94 0.66 -2.37
CA ALA A 261 -1.24 1.30 -3.65
C ALA A 261 -1.72 2.75 -3.49
N GLU A 262 -2.58 3.02 -2.51
CA GLU A 262 -3.06 4.37 -2.21
C GLU A 262 -1.91 5.29 -1.75
N GLU A 263 -1.01 4.78 -0.91
CA GLU A 263 0.19 5.51 -0.48
C GLU A 263 1.12 5.85 -1.65
N VAL A 264 1.46 4.85 -2.48
CA VAL A 264 2.34 5.04 -3.64
C VAL A 264 1.71 5.99 -4.67
N THR A 265 0.40 5.85 -4.93
CA THR A 265 -0.33 6.72 -5.86
C THR A 265 -0.37 8.17 -5.36
N THR A 266 -0.68 8.36 -4.08
CA THR A 266 -0.70 9.70 -3.45
C THR A 266 0.66 10.38 -3.55
N SER A 267 1.74 9.63 -3.32
CA SER A 267 3.10 10.17 -3.46
C SER A 267 3.49 10.46 -4.90
N ALA A 268 3.09 9.63 -5.87
CA ALA A 268 3.31 9.93 -7.28
C ALA A 268 2.61 11.23 -7.73
N ILE A 269 1.39 11.46 -7.24
CA ILE A 269 0.66 12.72 -7.44
C ILE A 269 1.38 13.89 -6.76
N ALA A 270 1.84 13.72 -5.51
CA ALA A 270 2.56 14.75 -4.78
C ALA A 270 3.84 15.19 -5.51
N VAL A 271 4.61 14.25 -6.07
CA VAL A 271 5.79 14.54 -6.90
C VAL A 271 5.39 15.37 -8.13
N ALA A 272 4.30 15.01 -8.82
CA ALA A 272 3.82 15.75 -9.99
C ALA A 272 3.44 17.20 -9.65
N ILE A 273 2.69 17.39 -8.56
CA ILE A 273 2.27 18.73 -8.09
C ILE A 273 3.48 19.55 -7.65
N SER A 274 4.44 18.94 -6.96
CA SER A 274 5.65 19.63 -6.52
C SER A 274 6.48 20.12 -7.71
N GLN A 275 6.57 19.32 -8.78
CA GLN A 275 7.25 19.71 -10.01
C GLN A 275 6.60 20.93 -10.68
N ALA A 276 5.26 20.95 -10.81
CA ALA A 276 4.54 22.10 -11.35
C ALA A 276 4.73 23.35 -10.48
N THR A 277 4.70 23.18 -9.16
CA THR A 277 4.90 24.27 -8.20
C THR A 277 6.26 24.95 -8.35
N ARG A 278 7.33 24.19 -8.63
CA ARG A 278 8.67 24.76 -8.88
C ARG A 278 8.70 25.66 -10.11
N VAL A 279 8.17 25.17 -11.23
CA VAL A 279 8.14 25.93 -12.49
C VAL A 279 7.32 27.22 -12.31
N TYR A 280 6.23 27.17 -11.56
CA TYR A 280 5.45 28.36 -11.19
C TYR A 280 6.28 29.40 -10.42
N LYS A 281 7.04 28.98 -9.38
CA LYS A 281 7.88 29.90 -8.60
C LYS A 281 8.94 30.57 -9.48
N ASP A 282 9.60 29.82 -10.36
CA ASP A 282 10.60 30.34 -11.29
C ASP A 282 10.02 31.42 -12.22
N CYS A 283 8.84 31.14 -12.80
CA CYS A 283 8.10 32.07 -13.66
C CYS A 283 7.71 33.36 -12.91
N ARG A 284 7.18 33.22 -11.69
CA ARG A 284 6.78 34.33 -10.81
C ARG A 284 7.96 35.26 -10.53
N ASP A 285 9.12 34.71 -10.17
CA ASP A 285 10.27 35.53 -9.80
C ASP A 285 10.92 36.20 -11.01
N LEU A 286 10.94 35.52 -12.16
CA LEU A 286 11.37 36.13 -13.42
C LEU A 286 10.45 37.30 -13.83
N LEU A 287 9.14 37.14 -13.72
CA LEU A 287 8.18 38.22 -14.00
C LEU A 287 8.40 39.44 -13.09
N GLN A 288 8.61 39.22 -11.79
CA GLN A 288 8.83 40.30 -10.83
C GLN A 288 10.13 41.07 -11.08
N GLU A 289 11.23 40.37 -11.42
CA GLU A 289 12.49 40.99 -11.81
C GLU A 289 12.29 41.91 -13.03
N ARG A 290 11.60 41.42 -14.06
CA ARG A 290 11.39 42.16 -15.31
C ARG A 290 10.50 43.39 -15.14
N ARG A 291 9.50 43.32 -14.26
CA ARG A 291 8.67 44.49 -13.87
C ARG A 291 9.49 45.58 -13.18
N ALA A 292 10.43 45.20 -12.31
CA ALA A 292 11.28 46.17 -11.65
C ALA A 292 12.23 46.87 -12.63
N LEU A 293 12.82 46.11 -13.56
CA LEU A 293 13.66 46.64 -14.62
C LEU A 293 12.88 47.59 -15.55
N SER A 294 11.67 47.21 -15.99
CA SER A 294 10.79 48.09 -16.81
C SER A 294 10.49 49.42 -16.10
N LYS A 295 10.12 49.37 -14.81
CA LYS A 295 9.79 50.57 -14.02
C LYS A 295 10.98 51.50 -13.82
N ALA A 296 12.19 50.95 -13.67
CA ALA A 296 13.41 51.73 -13.50
C ALA A 296 13.83 52.38 -14.82
N GLU A 297 13.79 51.60 -15.91
CA GLU A 297 14.09 52.13 -17.25
C GLU A 297 13.09 53.21 -17.65
N ARG A 298 11.79 53.06 -17.33
CA ARG A 298 10.81 54.11 -17.58
C ARG A 298 11.15 55.40 -16.83
N GLN A 299 11.52 55.31 -15.56
CA GLN A 299 11.93 56.49 -14.79
C GLN A 299 13.18 57.16 -15.38
N ARG A 300 14.14 56.37 -15.87
CA ARG A 300 15.33 56.87 -16.58
C ARG A 300 14.96 57.59 -17.87
N GLN A 301 14.08 57.02 -18.68
CA GLN A 301 13.66 57.64 -19.94
C GLN A 301 12.86 58.93 -19.72
N GLN A 302 12.05 58.98 -18.66
CA GLN A 302 11.30 60.18 -18.28
C GLN A 302 12.20 61.33 -17.78
N SER A 303 13.39 61.03 -17.27
CA SER A 303 14.35 62.06 -16.83
C SER A 303 15.27 62.57 -17.94
N LEU A 304 15.26 61.93 -19.12
CA LEU A 304 16.01 62.35 -20.31
C LEU A 304 15.14 63.26 -21.22
N ALA A 305 15.73 64.32 -21.78
CA ALA A 305 15.06 65.23 -22.73
C ALA A 305 15.18 64.71 -24.17
N GLN A 306 14.30 64.99 -25.14
CA GLN A 306 12.82 64.99 -25.17
C GLN A 306 12.33 64.34 -26.51
N GLU A 307 13.21 64.00 -27.46
CA GLU A 307 12.84 63.40 -28.75
C GLU A 307 13.08 61.88 -28.81
N GLU A 308 14.24 61.36 -28.37
CA GLU A 308 14.50 59.91 -28.32
C GLU A 308 13.69 59.19 -27.22
N SER A 309 13.29 59.93 -26.19
CA SER A 309 12.50 59.44 -25.05
C SER A 309 11.10 58.96 -25.46
N VAL A 310 10.47 59.58 -26.47
CA VAL A 310 9.09 59.22 -26.87
C VAL A 310 9.01 57.81 -27.46
N ALA A 311 9.94 57.46 -28.34
CA ALA A 311 9.99 56.11 -28.95
C ALA A 311 10.35 55.04 -27.90
N ALA A 312 11.29 55.35 -27.00
CA ALA A 312 11.67 54.45 -25.90
C ALA A 312 10.51 54.22 -24.92
N LEU A 313 9.72 55.25 -24.60
CA LEU A 313 8.54 55.13 -23.74
C LEU A 313 7.45 54.26 -24.38
N GLN A 314 7.20 54.40 -25.68
CA GLN A 314 6.26 53.52 -26.41
C GLN A 314 6.70 52.05 -26.41
N GLN A 315 8.01 51.80 -26.53
CA GLN A 315 8.55 50.44 -26.41
C GLN A 315 8.33 49.88 -24.99
N LEU A 316 8.54 50.69 -23.95
CA LEU A 316 8.30 50.30 -22.56
C LEU A 316 6.81 50.05 -22.26
N ASP A 317 5.91 50.79 -22.89
CA ASP A 317 4.47 50.50 -22.79
C ASP A 317 4.14 49.14 -23.40
N THR A 318 4.76 48.78 -24.53
CA THR A 318 4.62 47.43 -25.09
C THR A 318 5.20 46.36 -24.16
N VAL A 319 6.33 46.64 -23.49
CA VAL A 319 6.90 45.74 -22.48
C VAL A 319 5.95 45.54 -21.31
N ASP A 320 5.28 46.59 -20.85
CA ASP A 320 4.32 46.49 -19.75
C ASP A 320 3.07 45.71 -20.15
N ASP A 321 2.54 45.89 -21.36
CA ASP A 321 1.43 45.08 -21.88
C ASP A 321 1.78 43.58 -21.89
N LEU A 322 3.00 43.28 -22.33
CA LEU A 322 3.58 41.95 -22.31
C LEU A 322 3.72 41.38 -20.88
N LEU A 323 4.21 42.19 -19.92
CA LEU A 323 4.32 41.80 -18.51
C LEU A 323 2.95 41.64 -17.81
N ASN A 324 1.94 42.39 -18.24
CA ASN A 324 0.57 42.26 -17.73
C ASN A 324 -0.07 40.96 -18.22
N ARG A 325 0.06 40.65 -19.51
CA ARG A 325 -0.31 39.33 -20.05
C ARG A 325 0.41 38.20 -19.31
N GLY A 326 1.70 38.37 -19.02
CA GLY A 326 2.47 37.42 -18.22
C GLY A 326 1.91 37.15 -16.82
N GLU A 327 1.29 38.14 -16.18
CA GLU A 327 0.64 37.99 -14.87
C GLU A 327 -0.69 37.26 -14.95
N GLU A 328 -1.51 37.58 -15.95
CA GLU A 328 -2.77 36.85 -16.21
C GLU A 328 -2.50 35.35 -16.41
N LEU A 329 -1.48 35.06 -17.21
CA LEU A 329 -0.93 33.73 -17.45
C LEU A 329 -0.44 33.05 -16.16
N LEU A 330 0.28 33.77 -15.30
CA LEU A 330 0.74 33.24 -14.01
C LEU A 330 -0.42 32.96 -13.04
N GLN A 331 -1.47 33.78 -13.06
CA GLN A 331 -2.69 33.54 -12.27
C GLN A 331 -3.44 32.29 -12.76
N GLN A 332 -3.51 32.08 -14.07
CA GLN A 332 -4.06 30.85 -14.66
C GLN A 332 -3.23 29.62 -14.24
N TYR A 333 -1.89 29.71 -14.27
CA TYR A 333 -1.00 28.65 -13.76
C TYR A 333 -1.36 28.31 -12.31
N ARG A 334 -1.41 29.33 -11.44
CA ARG A 334 -1.74 29.14 -10.02
C ARG A 334 -3.09 28.46 -9.81
N GLY A 335 -4.13 28.91 -10.51
CA GLY A 335 -5.46 28.30 -10.44
C GLY A 335 -5.44 26.83 -10.85
N GLY A 336 -4.67 26.51 -11.89
CA GLY A 336 -4.40 25.13 -12.28
C GLY A 336 -3.75 24.32 -11.16
N ILE A 337 -2.68 24.80 -10.52
CA ILE A 337 -2.03 24.08 -9.40
C ILE A 337 -3.01 23.81 -8.25
N GLU A 338 -3.84 24.79 -7.90
CA GLU A 338 -4.86 24.67 -6.85
C GLU A 338 -5.92 23.61 -7.23
N GLU A 339 -6.31 23.52 -8.51
CA GLU A 339 -7.18 22.46 -9.03
C GLU A 339 -6.52 21.08 -8.96
N MET A 340 -5.23 20.94 -9.32
CA MET A 340 -4.50 19.67 -9.19
C MET A 340 -4.47 19.19 -7.73
N GLN A 341 -4.25 20.11 -6.79
CA GLN A 341 -4.23 19.81 -5.36
C GLN A 341 -5.60 19.33 -4.86
N LYS A 342 -6.68 19.85 -5.45
CA LYS A 342 -8.06 19.50 -5.10
C LYS A 342 -8.51 18.17 -5.68
N GLU A 343 -8.33 17.98 -6.99
CA GLU A 343 -8.84 16.80 -7.72
C GLU A 343 -7.96 15.56 -7.50
N ARG A 344 -6.67 15.74 -7.19
CA ARG A 344 -5.70 14.64 -6.99
C ARG A 344 -5.61 13.67 -8.17
N GLU A 345 -5.94 14.10 -9.39
CA GLU A 345 -5.86 13.29 -10.60
C GLU A 345 -4.62 13.64 -11.43
N ILE A 346 -3.84 12.65 -11.84
CA ILE A 346 -2.58 12.85 -12.58
C ILE A 346 -2.84 13.43 -13.97
N VAL A 347 -3.92 13.02 -14.67
CA VAL A 347 -4.23 13.52 -16.02
C VAL A 347 -4.60 15.01 -16.00
N VAL A 348 -5.47 15.42 -15.07
CA VAL A 348 -5.81 16.83 -14.88
C VAL A 348 -4.55 17.61 -14.51
N ALA A 349 -3.72 17.03 -13.64
CA ALA A 349 -2.47 17.63 -13.23
C ALA A 349 -1.50 17.85 -14.39
N ASP A 350 -1.41 16.92 -15.33
CA ASP A 350 -0.53 17.08 -16.48
C ASP A 350 -1.08 18.03 -17.54
N ALA A 351 -2.38 18.01 -17.82
CA ALA A 351 -2.98 18.96 -18.75
C ALA A 351 -2.74 20.40 -18.26
N VAL A 352 -2.92 20.62 -16.96
CA VAL A 352 -2.57 21.86 -16.28
C VAL A 352 -1.07 22.12 -16.37
N ARG A 353 -0.21 21.15 -16.04
CA ARG A 353 1.26 21.30 -16.12
C ARG A 353 1.70 21.69 -17.52
N GLN A 354 1.14 21.07 -18.56
CA GLN A 354 1.49 21.29 -19.95
C GLN A 354 1.01 22.65 -20.42
N GLN A 355 -0.23 23.02 -20.10
CA GLN A 355 -0.74 24.38 -20.30
C GLN A 355 0.17 25.38 -19.59
N ALA A 356 0.59 25.08 -18.38
CA ALA A 356 1.39 25.95 -17.57
C ALA A 356 2.87 26.03 -18.02
N GLU A 357 3.39 24.97 -18.63
CA GLU A 357 4.68 24.94 -19.33
C GLU A 357 4.62 25.75 -20.62
N ASP A 358 3.54 25.65 -21.39
CA ASP A 358 3.32 26.43 -22.60
C ASP A 358 3.15 27.91 -22.27
N VAL A 359 2.38 28.21 -21.23
CA VAL A 359 2.27 29.53 -20.61
C VAL A 359 3.63 30.02 -20.13
N GLY A 360 4.44 29.17 -19.50
CA GLY A 360 5.79 29.50 -19.05
C GLY A 360 6.76 29.77 -20.20
N LYS A 361 6.65 29.03 -21.31
CA LYS A 361 7.40 29.27 -22.55
C LYS A 361 6.96 30.56 -23.22
N GLU A 362 5.65 30.82 -23.27
CA GLU A 362 5.10 32.06 -23.78
C GLU A 362 5.57 33.24 -22.92
N LEU A 363 5.44 33.15 -21.59
CA LEU A 363 5.96 34.12 -20.64
C LEU A 363 7.45 34.33 -20.87
N LYS A 364 8.26 33.28 -20.98
CA LYS A 364 9.69 33.40 -21.25
C LYS A 364 9.96 34.11 -22.57
N ALA A 365 9.28 33.74 -23.65
CA ALA A 365 9.42 34.40 -24.95
C ALA A 365 9.02 35.88 -24.88
N VAL A 366 7.94 36.18 -24.18
CA VAL A 366 7.46 37.54 -23.91
C VAL A 366 8.50 38.34 -23.11
N LEU A 367 9.09 37.73 -22.09
CA LEU A 367 10.13 38.33 -21.26
C LEU A 367 11.44 38.51 -22.02
N ASP A 368 11.79 37.60 -22.92
CA ASP A 368 12.97 37.70 -23.79
C ASP A 368 12.79 38.84 -24.80
N VAL A 369 11.61 38.95 -25.43
CA VAL A 369 11.25 40.10 -26.29
C VAL A 369 11.31 41.41 -25.50
N ALA A 370 10.79 41.42 -24.27
CA ALA A 370 10.87 42.58 -23.41
C ALA A 370 12.32 42.96 -23.11
N VAL A 371 13.20 41.99 -22.81
CA VAL A 371 14.63 42.21 -22.57
C VAL A 371 15.33 42.76 -23.79
N SER A 372 15.08 42.19 -24.98
CA SER A 372 15.67 42.65 -26.23
C SER A 372 15.25 44.08 -26.56
N ARG A 373 14.07 44.53 -26.13
CA ARG A 373 13.61 45.91 -26.31
C ARG A 373 14.07 46.84 -25.19
N LEU A 374 14.36 46.31 -24.01
CA LEU A 374 14.74 47.09 -22.85
C LEU A 374 16.15 47.69 -22.97
N GLU A 375 17.05 47.14 -23.81
CA GLU A 375 18.45 47.57 -24.04
C GLU A 375 19.04 48.50 -22.96
N CYS A 376 18.96 48.08 -21.68
CA CYS A 376 19.36 48.96 -20.60
C CYS A 376 20.88 48.97 -20.48
N SER A 377 21.48 50.16 -20.40
CA SER A 377 22.88 50.30 -19.98
C SER A 377 23.04 49.77 -18.56
N SER A 378 23.83 48.70 -18.39
CA SER A 378 24.02 48.03 -17.08
C SER A 378 24.63 48.95 -16.01
N ALA A 379 25.30 50.04 -16.42
CA ALA A 379 25.93 50.99 -15.53
C ALA A 379 24.92 51.88 -14.79
N VAL A 380 23.75 52.18 -15.38
CA VAL A 380 22.76 53.12 -14.81
C VAL A 380 21.73 52.41 -13.92
N ILE A 381 21.48 51.12 -14.17
CA ILE A 381 20.51 50.32 -13.41
C ILE A 381 20.97 50.07 -11.96
N ASN A 382 22.29 50.01 -11.73
CA ASN A 382 22.84 49.68 -10.42
C ASN A 382 22.67 50.82 -9.40
N ASP A 383 22.41 52.05 -9.83
CA ASP A 383 22.26 53.21 -8.95
C ASP A 383 20.78 53.51 -8.58
N ASP A 384 19.81 52.79 -9.16
CA ASP A 384 18.39 52.98 -8.85
C ASP A 384 17.99 52.22 -7.57
N LYS A 385 17.77 52.98 -6.48
CA LYS A 385 17.32 52.47 -5.18
C LYS A 385 16.08 51.58 -5.25
N LYS A 386 15.17 51.79 -6.21
CA LYS A 386 13.97 50.93 -6.37
C LYS A 386 14.36 49.57 -6.92
N VAL A 387 15.26 49.51 -7.91
CA VAL A 387 15.76 48.23 -8.46
C VAL A 387 16.51 47.47 -7.37
N GLU A 388 17.36 48.17 -6.64
CA GLU A 388 18.12 47.62 -5.52
C GLU A 388 17.19 47.06 -4.43
N SER A 389 16.11 47.77 -4.08
CA SER A 389 15.10 47.28 -3.13
C SER A 389 14.41 46.00 -3.61
N VAL A 390 14.16 45.87 -4.92
CA VAL A 390 13.59 44.66 -5.50
C VAL A 390 14.62 43.53 -5.48
N TYR A 391 15.89 43.80 -5.77
CA TYR A 391 16.94 42.78 -5.66
C TYR A 391 17.09 42.28 -4.22
N LYS A 392 17.07 43.19 -3.22
CA LYS A 392 17.03 42.83 -1.79
C LYS A 392 15.82 41.95 -1.47
N ALA A 393 14.63 42.32 -1.94
CA ALA A 393 13.40 41.55 -1.71
C ALA A 393 13.39 40.17 -2.37
N LEU A 394 13.88 40.06 -3.62
CA LEU A 394 13.99 38.80 -4.34
C LEU A 394 15.04 37.87 -3.71
N ALA A 395 16.20 38.41 -3.33
CA ALA A 395 17.24 37.63 -2.65
C ALA A 395 16.76 37.12 -1.28
N SER A 396 16.11 37.97 -0.47
CA SER A 396 15.50 37.58 0.80
C SER A 396 14.44 36.48 0.63
N ARG A 397 13.63 36.55 -0.44
CA ARG A 397 12.68 35.48 -0.77
C ARG A 397 13.41 34.19 -1.15
N ALA A 398 14.42 34.25 -2.02
CA ALA A 398 15.21 33.10 -2.41
C ALA A 398 15.84 32.40 -1.19
N THR A 399 16.33 33.15 -0.19
CA THR A 399 16.81 32.58 1.07
C THR A 399 15.71 31.82 1.84
N ARG A 400 14.50 32.39 1.93
CA ARG A 400 13.35 31.73 2.60
C ARG A 400 12.94 30.46 1.87
N GLU A 401 12.84 30.50 0.55
CA GLU A 401 12.50 29.33 -0.25
C GLU A 401 13.57 28.23 -0.15
N ALA A 402 14.85 28.60 -0.16
CA ALA A 402 15.93 27.65 0.09
C ALA A 402 15.86 27.04 1.51
N ALA A 403 15.43 27.82 2.50
CA ALA A 403 15.21 27.33 3.87
C ALA A 403 14.03 26.35 3.93
N ASP A 404 12.90 26.68 3.29
CA ASP A 404 11.72 25.82 3.19
C ASP A 404 12.06 24.51 2.50
N ALA A 405 12.82 24.58 1.40
CA ALA A 405 13.33 23.43 0.67
C ALA A 405 14.23 22.55 1.55
N SER A 406 15.20 23.15 2.23
CA SER A 406 16.09 22.42 3.15
C SER A 406 15.30 21.75 4.28
N ARG A 407 14.30 22.42 4.85
CA ARG A 407 13.42 21.84 5.88
C ARG A 407 12.64 20.66 5.32
N ARG A 408 12.05 20.79 4.13
CA ARG A 408 11.30 19.69 3.52
C ARG A 408 12.16 18.45 3.27
N VAL A 409 13.42 18.62 2.85
CA VAL A 409 14.34 17.48 2.69
C VAL A 409 14.63 16.80 4.04
N SER A 410 14.89 17.59 5.08
CA SER A 410 15.07 17.05 6.44
C SER A 410 13.81 16.34 6.93
N ASP A 411 12.62 16.87 6.67
CA ASP A 411 11.34 16.23 7.02
C ASP A 411 11.18 14.88 6.31
N ILE A 412 11.47 14.81 5.02
CA ILE A 412 11.46 13.54 4.26
C ILE A 412 12.45 12.54 4.85
N GLN A 413 13.64 13.00 5.26
CA GLN A 413 14.64 12.13 5.87
C GLN A 413 14.14 11.58 7.22
N MET A 414 13.57 12.44 8.07
CA MET A 414 12.99 12.03 9.35
C MET A 414 11.81 11.07 9.16
N GLU A 415 10.92 11.33 8.20
CA GLU A 415 9.80 10.44 7.86
C GLU A 415 10.31 9.05 7.44
N LEU A 416 11.39 8.98 6.66
CA LEU A 416 12.01 7.72 6.24
C LEU A 416 12.67 6.97 7.41
N GLU A 417 13.36 7.66 8.29
CA GLU A 417 13.99 7.07 9.48
C GLU A 417 12.94 6.62 10.53
N ALA A 418 11.85 7.38 10.66
CA ALA A 418 10.75 7.09 11.58
C ALA A 418 9.88 5.93 11.09
N ARG A 419 9.77 5.72 9.77
CA ARG A 419 9.18 4.49 9.25
C ARG A 419 10.04 3.33 9.75
N PRO A 420 9.48 2.40 10.55
CA PRO A 420 10.23 1.23 10.96
C PRO A 420 10.49 0.44 9.69
N LEU A 421 11.67 0.66 9.09
CA LEU A 421 12.00 0.39 7.68
C LEU A 421 11.43 -0.94 7.20
N LEU A 422 11.38 -1.94 8.08
CA LEU A 422 10.94 -3.31 7.82
C LEU A 422 10.14 -3.94 8.97
N GLY A 423 9.63 -3.13 9.89
CA GLY A 423 9.09 -3.54 11.18
C GLY A 423 7.58 -3.32 11.29
N TRP A 424 6.78 -4.04 10.49
CA TRP A 424 5.39 -4.27 10.87
C TRP A 424 5.37 -4.89 12.27
N SER A 425 5.01 -4.07 13.26
CA SER A 425 4.49 -4.49 14.56
C SER A 425 3.04 -4.93 14.35
N SER A 426 2.85 -5.94 13.51
CA SER A 426 1.67 -6.77 13.63
C SER A 426 1.88 -7.56 14.92
N SER A 427 1.26 -7.09 15.99
CA SER A 427 0.98 -7.87 17.21
C SER A 427 0.22 -9.17 16.89
N GLU A 428 -0.17 -9.36 15.63
CA GLU A 428 -0.87 -10.49 15.00
C GLU A 428 0.07 -11.49 14.30
N ILE A 429 1.39 -11.42 14.49
CA ILE A 429 2.20 -12.65 14.37
C ILE A 429 1.97 -13.44 15.65
N MET A 430 0.74 -13.93 15.85
CA MET A 430 0.51 -15.00 16.80
C MET A 430 1.31 -16.21 16.32
N GLN A 431 2.42 -16.40 17.05
CA GLN A 431 3.03 -17.65 17.43
C GLN A 431 2.30 -18.89 16.88
N VAL A 432 2.86 -19.47 15.82
CA VAL A 432 3.06 -20.93 15.80
C VAL A 432 4.48 -21.18 15.32
N GLU A 433 5.29 -21.54 16.32
CA GLU A 433 6.54 -22.31 16.30
C GLU A 433 7.80 -21.64 15.75
N GLU A 434 8.59 -21.20 16.75
CA GLU A 434 10.04 -21.19 16.78
C GLU A 434 10.64 -22.48 16.20
N GLU A 435 11.42 -22.34 15.12
CA GLU A 435 12.72 -22.99 15.04
C GLU A 435 13.61 -22.24 14.05
N ASN A 436 13.86 -20.98 14.39
CA ASN A 436 15.19 -20.38 14.49
C ASN A 436 15.03 -18.86 14.46
N ALA A 437 15.61 -18.21 15.46
CA ALA A 437 15.72 -16.77 15.64
C ALA A 437 16.56 -16.06 14.55
N SER A 438 16.43 -16.46 13.29
CA SER A 438 16.81 -15.60 12.18
C SER A 438 15.82 -14.45 12.16
N ARG A 439 16.26 -13.30 12.69
CA ARG A 439 15.70 -11.94 12.52
C ARG A 439 14.68 -11.87 11.38
N LYS A 440 13.54 -11.19 11.56
CA LYS A 440 12.65 -10.71 10.48
C LYS A 440 13.51 -10.22 9.30
N ARG A 441 13.86 -11.11 8.36
CA ARG A 441 14.82 -10.83 7.29
C ARG A 441 14.00 -10.24 6.18
N VAL A 442 14.26 -8.97 5.93
CA VAL A 442 14.05 -8.28 4.66
C VAL A 442 14.15 -9.25 3.49
N LEU A 443 13.10 -9.31 2.67
CA LEU A 443 13.08 -10.11 1.45
C LEU A 443 13.71 -9.36 0.29
N ILE A 444 13.65 -8.03 0.31
CA ILE A 444 14.35 -7.15 -0.63
C ILE A 444 15.85 -7.02 -0.32
N ASN A 445 16.61 -6.53 -1.30
CA ASN A 445 18.04 -6.27 -1.16
C ASN A 445 18.29 -5.06 -0.23
N GLN A 446 18.91 -5.30 0.94
CA GLN A 446 19.22 -4.26 1.92
C GLN A 446 20.13 -3.16 1.36
N SER A 447 21.00 -3.48 0.40
CA SER A 447 21.88 -2.49 -0.22
C SER A 447 21.11 -1.44 -1.01
N MET A 448 19.93 -1.77 -1.57
CA MET A 448 19.08 -0.77 -2.23
C MET A 448 18.55 0.25 -1.22
N LEU A 449 18.11 -0.21 -0.05
CA LEU A 449 17.63 0.69 1.02
C LEU A 449 18.76 1.57 1.54
N ASN A 450 19.94 1.00 1.79
CA ASN A 450 21.10 1.76 2.24
C ASN A 450 21.49 2.83 1.22
N LEU A 451 21.49 2.51 -0.08
CA LEU A 451 21.77 3.46 -1.15
C LEU A 451 20.76 4.61 -1.16
N LEU A 452 19.47 4.33 -0.95
CA LEU A 452 18.43 5.37 -0.87
C LEU A 452 18.66 6.29 0.35
N THR A 453 18.93 5.71 1.51
CA THR A 453 19.21 6.47 2.75
C THR A 453 20.46 7.35 2.59
N GLU A 454 21.57 6.78 2.11
CA GLU A 454 22.82 7.53 1.84
C GLU A 454 22.60 8.65 0.82
N SER A 455 21.79 8.40 -0.22
CA SER A 455 21.45 9.40 -1.23
C SER A 455 20.62 10.55 -0.63
N LEU A 456 19.66 10.25 0.24
CA LEU A 456 18.85 11.26 0.92
C LEU A 456 19.68 12.09 1.90
N GLU A 457 20.56 11.47 2.69
CA GLU A 457 21.49 12.20 3.57
C GLU A 457 22.38 13.16 2.78
N GLN A 458 22.86 12.74 1.60
CA GLN A 458 23.67 13.60 0.74
C GLN A 458 22.86 14.78 0.17
N ILE A 459 21.61 14.54 -0.23
CA ILE A 459 20.70 15.59 -0.68
C ILE A 459 20.40 16.58 0.46
N GLU A 460 20.21 16.09 1.68
CA GLU A 460 19.98 16.92 2.87
C GLU A 460 21.17 17.85 3.14
N LYS A 461 22.40 17.31 3.14
CA LYS A 461 23.64 18.10 3.28
C LYS A 461 23.75 19.17 2.18
N ASN A 462 23.44 18.80 0.94
CA ASN A 462 23.50 19.71 -0.20
C ASN A 462 22.43 20.82 -0.11
N ALA A 463 21.23 20.49 0.37
CA ALA A 463 20.13 21.45 0.53
C ALA A 463 20.45 22.48 1.62
N LYS A 464 21.03 22.03 2.75
CA LYS A 464 21.54 22.91 3.81
C LYS A 464 22.64 23.84 3.27
N ALA A 465 23.56 23.32 2.47
CA ALA A 465 24.61 24.13 1.85
C ALA A 465 24.05 25.17 0.87
N ALA A 466 23.06 24.81 0.04
CA ALA A 466 22.39 25.72 -0.88
C ALA A 466 21.62 26.83 -0.12
N HIS A 467 20.95 26.49 0.98
CA HIS A 467 20.33 27.47 1.85
C HIS A 467 21.35 28.48 2.42
N LEU A 468 22.49 28.00 2.92
CA LEU A 468 23.56 28.87 3.42
C LEU A 468 24.12 29.79 2.32
N GLN A 469 24.30 29.29 1.10
CA GLN A 469 24.73 30.09 -0.04
C GLN A 469 23.72 31.18 -0.39
N ALA A 470 22.42 30.84 -0.41
CA ALA A 470 21.35 31.81 -0.65
C ALA A 470 21.31 32.89 0.44
N SER A 471 21.51 32.51 1.70
CA SER A 471 21.58 33.43 2.84
C SER A 471 22.76 34.39 2.72
N THR A 472 23.97 33.88 2.51
CA THR A 472 25.20 34.70 2.34
C THR A 472 25.08 35.67 1.18
N ALA A 473 24.47 35.25 0.06
CA ALA A 473 24.25 36.14 -1.08
C ALA A 473 23.25 37.25 -0.75
N ALA A 474 22.17 36.96 -0.02
CA ALA A 474 21.17 37.96 0.38
C ALA A 474 21.69 38.96 1.43
N THR A 475 22.49 38.50 2.40
CA THR A 475 23.11 39.38 3.39
C THR A 475 24.12 40.33 2.72
N ALA A 476 24.93 39.83 1.78
CA ALA A 476 25.90 40.65 1.05
C ALA A 476 25.24 41.79 0.25
N ILE A 477 24.00 41.60 -0.25
CA ILE A 477 23.24 42.69 -0.91
C ILE A 477 22.78 43.72 0.12
N SER A 478 22.45 43.29 1.33
CA SER A 478 21.90 44.15 2.38
C SER A 478 22.96 45.04 3.04
N GLU A 479 24.24 44.67 2.95
CA GLU A 479 25.35 45.32 3.66
C GLU A 479 25.93 46.57 2.96
N ASP A 480 25.38 47.04 1.83
CA ASP A 480 25.77 48.30 1.13
C ASP A 480 27.29 48.55 1.03
N ASN A 481 28.07 47.49 0.84
CA ASN A 481 29.52 47.62 0.69
C ASN A 481 29.85 48.17 -0.71
N GLU A 482 30.40 49.39 -0.78
CA GLU A 482 30.83 50.05 -2.04
C GLU A 482 31.83 49.23 -2.87
N VAL A 483 32.52 48.24 -2.27
CA VAL A 483 33.51 47.36 -2.92
C VAL A 483 32.91 45.99 -3.31
N GLY A 484 31.61 45.78 -3.07
CA GLY A 484 30.93 44.50 -3.27
C GLY A 484 30.59 44.17 -4.74
N LEU A 485 30.17 42.92 -4.97
CA LEU A 485 29.59 42.53 -6.25
C LEU A 485 28.28 43.31 -6.49
N PRO A 486 27.91 43.62 -7.75
CA PRO A 486 26.66 44.31 -8.04
C PRO A 486 25.45 43.57 -7.48
N GLY A 487 24.45 44.30 -6.96
CA GLY A 487 23.26 43.71 -6.33
C GLY A 487 22.52 42.70 -7.22
N ARG A 488 22.51 42.93 -8.55
CA ARG A 488 21.97 41.98 -9.53
C ARG A 488 22.70 40.63 -9.54
N VAL A 489 24.03 40.65 -9.43
CA VAL A 489 24.87 39.43 -9.45
C VAL A 489 24.63 38.62 -8.18
N LEU A 490 24.56 39.29 -7.03
CA LEU A 490 24.27 38.65 -5.75
C LEU A 490 22.83 38.12 -5.70
N MET A 491 21.84 38.86 -6.23
CA MET A 491 20.45 38.40 -6.33
C MET A 491 20.36 37.15 -7.21
N ALA A 492 21.04 37.14 -8.36
CA ALA A 492 21.12 35.98 -9.22
C ALA A 492 21.79 34.78 -8.51
N ALA A 493 22.85 35.02 -7.71
CA ALA A 493 23.48 33.98 -6.91
C ALA A 493 22.51 33.40 -5.86
N ALA A 494 21.76 34.25 -5.15
CA ALA A 494 20.75 33.82 -4.18
C ALA A 494 19.66 32.97 -4.84
N ARG A 495 19.16 33.39 -6.02
CA ARG A 495 18.16 32.63 -6.80
C ARG A 495 18.70 31.30 -7.31
N ASN A 496 19.92 31.26 -7.84
CA ASN A 496 20.52 30.01 -8.30
C ASN A 496 20.70 29.01 -7.15
N ALA A 497 21.07 29.49 -5.97
CA ALA A 497 21.15 28.66 -4.77
C ALA A 497 19.76 28.16 -4.33
N ALA A 498 18.72 29.00 -4.36
CA ALA A 498 17.34 28.59 -4.08
C ALA A 498 16.80 27.56 -5.08
N ALA A 499 17.02 27.78 -6.38
CA ALA A 499 16.66 26.82 -7.43
C ALA A 499 17.40 25.47 -7.26
N THR A 500 18.66 25.51 -6.80
CA THR A 500 19.41 24.30 -6.45
C THR A 500 18.76 23.57 -5.28
N ALA A 501 18.36 24.28 -4.22
CA ALA A 501 17.64 23.70 -3.08
C ALA A 501 16.29 23.10 -3.49
N ASP A 502 15.51 23.80 -4.32
CA ASP A 502 14.22 23.31 -4.84
C ASP A 502 14.40 22.06 -5.73
N ARG A 503 15.47 21.99 -6.55
CA ARG A 503 15.80 20.76 -7.31
C ARG A 503 16.14 19.59 -6.39
N LEU A 504 16.86 19.87 -5.30
CA LEU A 504 17.22 18.85 -4.32
C LEU A 504 15.98 18.30 -3.59
N VAL A 505 14.99 19.15 -3.28
CA VAL A 505 13.67 18.69 -2.79
C VAL A 505 13.02 17.73 -3.78
N GLY A 506 13.06 18.04 -5.07
CA GLY A 506 12.52 17.14 -6.11
C GLY A 506 13.15 15.78 -6.13
N ASN A 507 14.48 15.75 -6.06
CA ASN A 507 15.19 14.48 -5.96
C ASN A 507 14.83 13.74 -4.67
N ALA A 508 14.68 14.43 -3.54
CA ALA A 508 14.27 13.83 -2.28
C ALA A 508 12.87 13.22 -2.35
N GLU A 509 11.89 13.92 -2.95
CA GLU A 509 10.52 13.41 -3.13
C GLU A 509 10.46 12.19 -4.06
N ILE A 510 11.29 12.15 -5.11
CA ILE A 510 11.40 10.97 -5.99
C ILE A 510 12.01 9.80 -5.22
N LEU A 511 13.07 10.02 -4.43
CA LEU A 511 13.66 8.97 -3.59
C LEU A 511 12.69 8.49 -2.51
N TRP A 512 11.86 9.38 -1.98
CA TRP A 512 10.78 9.06 -1.05
C TRP A 512 9.74 8.14 -1.71
N LEU A 513 9.25 8.49 -2.91
CA LEU A 513 8.36 7.65 -3.69
C LEU A 513 8.99 6.27 -3.96
N HIS A 514 10.29 6.24 -4.29
CA HIS A 514 11.02 4.99 -4.50
C HIS A 514 11.07 4.15 -3.21
N ALA A 515 11.34 4.75 -2.06
CA ALA A 515 11.33 4.05 -0.78
C ALA A 515 9.95 3.45 -0.45
N GLN A 516 8.87 4.20 -0.66
CA GLN A 516 7.50 3.71 -0.46
C GLN A 516 7.14 2.57 -1.42
N LEU A 517 7.60 2.63 -2.67
CA LEU A 517 7.42 1.52 -3.61
C LEU A 517 8.18 0.27 -3.15
N LEU A 518 9.42 0.40 -2.68
CA LEU A 518 10.18 -0.74 -2.16
C LEU A 518 9.54 -1.35 -0.91
N GLU A 519 9.00 -0.51 -0.02
CA GLU A 519 8.24 -0.96 1.14
C GLU A 519 6.99 -1.72 0.71
N SER A 520 6.24 -1.19 -0.26
CA SER A 520 5.06 -1.87 -0.82
C SER A 520 5.42 -3.24 -1.43
N LEU A 521 6.53 -3.32 -2.18
CA LEU A 521 7.01 -4.55 -2.78
C LEU A 521 7.47 -5.57 -1.73
N GLU A 522 8.12 -5.14 -0.66
CA GLU A 522 8.46 -6.00 0.49
C GLU A 522 7.19 -6.55 1.16
N CYS A 523 6.17 -5.70 1.35
CA CYS A 523 4.88 -6.09 1.89
C CYS A 523 4.22 -7.18 1.03
N ASP A 524 4.20 -6.97 -0.28
CA ASP A 524 3.72 -7.93 -1.27
C ASP A 524 4.46 -9.27 -1.21
N LEU A 525 5.80 -9.24 -1.14
CA LEU A 525 6.63 -10.44 -1.02
C LEU A 525 6.31 -11.20 0.27
N ARG A 526 6.17 -10.50 1.40
CA ARG A 526 5.85 -11.13 2.70
C ARG A 526 4.47 -11.77 2.71
N VAL A 527 3.47 -11.06 2.21
CA VAL A 527 2.11 -11.57 2.06
C VAL A 527 2.11 -12.80 1.17
N SER A 528 2.83 -12.77 0.04
CA SER A 528 2.95 -13.88 -0.89
C SER A 528 3.62 -15.10 -0.25
N VAL A 529 4.72 -14.92 0.48
CA VAL A 529 5.37 -16.00 1.25
C VAL A 529 4.42 -16.59 2.28
N ASN A 530 3.67 -15.74 3.01
CA ASN A 530 2.73 -16.21 4.02
C ASN A 530 1.58 -17.02 3.38
N LEU A 531 1.03 -16.52 2.28
CA LEU A 531 -0.03 -17.20 1.53
C LEU A 531 0.44 -18.55 0.99
N ALA A 532 1.63 -18.58 0.37
CA ALA A 532 2.25 -19.81 -0.10
C ALA A 532 2.50 -20.81 1.05
N ARG A 533 2.93 -20.32 2.21
CA ARG A 533 3.13 -21.14 3.42
C ARG A 533 1.83 -21.73 3.96
N ILE A 534 0.76 -20.92 4.04
CA ILE A 534 -0.57 -21.38 4.49
C ILE A 534 -1.08 -22.46 3.56
N GLY A 535 -0.95 -22.26 2.25
CA GLY A 535 -1.25 -23.29 1.27
C GLY A 535 -0.37 -24.53 1.48
N ALA A 536 0.95 -24.39 1.44
CA ALA A 536 1.88 -25.51 1.63
C ALA A 536 1.60 -26.33 2.89
N ALA A 537 1.29 -25.69 4.01
CA ALA A 537 0.96 -26.36 5.27
C ALA A 537 -0.33 -27.19 5.18
N ALA A 538 -1.31 -26.77 4.37
CA ALA A 538 -2.52 -27.55 4.11
C ALA A 538 -2.26 -28.73 3.14
N ALA A 539 -1.21 -28.65 2.31
CA ALA A 539 -0.80 -29.72 1.40
C ALA A 539 0.22 -30.71 1.99
N ALA A 540 0.86 -30.35 3.11
CA ALA A 540 1.95 -31.13 3.69
C ALA A 540 1.45 -32.48 4.23
N TRP A 541 2.15 -33.54 3.83
CA TRP A 541 1.96 -34.89 4.35
C TRP A 541 2.72 -35.02 5.68
N PRO A 542 2.21 -35.74 6.68
CA PRO A 542 3.01 -36.11 7.83
C PRO A 542 4.16 -36.99 7.31
N THR A 543 5.38 -36.49 7.44
CA THR A 543 6.54 -37.38 7.41
C THR A 543 6.36 -38.42 8.52
N GLU A 544 6.68 -39.68 8.25
CA GLU A 544 6.50 -40.84 9.16
C GLU A 544 7.11 -40.67 10.57
N THR A 545 7.89 -39.61 10.79
CA THR A 545 8.46 -39.18 12.07
C THR A 545 7.47 -38.45 12.99
N ALA A 546 6.30 -38.02 12.50
CA ALA A 546 5.25 -37.45 13.34
C ALA A 546 4.56 -38.55 14.15
N THR A 547 5.05 -38.75 15.37
CA THR A 547 4.48 -39.55 16.48
C THR A 547 3.05 -40.07 16.23
N LYS A 548 2.94 -41.40 16.10
CA LYS A 548 1.69 -42.17 16.01
C LYS A 548 0.67 -41.66 17.04
N GLY A 549 -0.32 -40.87 16.60
CA GLY A 549 -1.42 -40.46 17.50
C GLY A 549 -2.25 -39.23 17.10
N LYS A 550 -1.78 -38.35 16.21
CA LYS A 550 -2.56 -37.17 15.78
C LYS A 550 -2.82 -37.19 14.27
N GLN A 551 -3.83 -37.94 13.85
CA GLN A 551 -4.40 -37.79 12.50
C GLN A 551 -5.19 -36.47 12.46
N ARG A 552 -4.50 -35.39 12.09
CA ARG A 552 -5.13 -34.14 11.63
C ARG A 552 -5.80 -34.44 10.29
N TRP A 553 -6.99 -33.91 10.02
CA TRP A 553 -7.62 -34.06 8.71
C TRP A 553 -6.70 -33.50 7.63
N GLN A 554 -6.22 -34.40 6.79
CA GLN A 554 -5.28 -34.11 5.73
C GLN A 554 -6.04 -34.03 4.43
N MET A 555 -5.81 -32.94 3.72
CA MET A 555 -6.33 -32.77 2.39
C MET A 555 -5.53 -33.68 1.45
N GLU A 556 -6.14 -34.76 0.99
CA GLU A 556 -5.58 -35.55 -0.11
C GLU A 556 -5.64 -34.75 -1.42
N LEU A 557 -4.49 -34.29 -1.88
CA LEU A 557 -4.33 -33.66 -3.18
C LEU A 557 -4.15 -34.74 -4.27
N PRO A 558 -4.86 -34.63 -5.40
CA PRO A 558 -4.57 -35.45 -6.58
C PRO A 558 -3.09 -35.35 -6.96
N SER A 559 -2.49 -36.44 -7.45
CA SER A 559 -1.06 -36.50 -7.82
C SER A 559 -0.64 -35.35 -8.74
N GLN A 560 -1.49 -35.00 -9.70
CA GLN A 560 -1.28 -33.86 -10.60
C GLN A 560 -1.20 -32.52 -9.85
N HIS A 561 -2.13 -32.26 -8.93
CA HIS A 561 -2.14 -31.02 -8.14
C HIS A 561 -0.96 -30.97 -7.17
N LYS A 562 -0.52 -32.11 -6.62
CA LYS A 562 0.66 -32.20 -5.77
C LYS A 562 1.92 -31.76 -6.52
N VAL A 563 2.14 -32.28 -7.73
CA VAL A 563 3.27 -31.88 -8.58
C VAL A 563 3.22 -30.38 -8.91
N GLN A 564 2.03 -29.84 -9.18
CA GLN A 564 1.85 -28.40 -9.43
C GLN A 564 2.18 -27.55 -8.19
N VAL A 565 1.68 -27.92 -7.01
CA VAL A 565 1.97 -27.21 -5.76
C VAL A 565 3.48 -27.25 -5.45
N GLU A 566 4.15 -28.39 -5.64
CA GLU A 566 5.60 -28.51 -5.47
C GLU A 566 6.39 -27.63 -6.45
N ALA A 567 5.94 -27.54 -7.71
CA ALA A 567 6.55 -26.67 -8.71
C ALA A 567 6.41 -25.19 -8.33
N LEU A 568 5.20 -24.76 -7.92
CA LEU A 568 4.95 -23.38 -7.49
C LEU A 568 5.69 -23.04 -6.19
N GLN A 569 5.86 -23.99 -5.26
CA GLN A 569 6.67 -23.78 -4.06
C GLN A 569 8.15 -23.55 -4.41
N LYS A 570 8.71 -24.32 -5.36
CA LYS A 570 10.07 -24.09 -5.88
C LYS A 570 10.19 -22.71 -6.50
N GLU A 571 9.17 -22.26 -7.23
CA GLU A 571 9.12 -20.91 -7.81
C GLU A 571 9.09 -19.82 -6.72
N VAL A 572 8.30 -19.96 -5.66
CA VAL A 572 8.29 -19.04 -4.50
C VAL A 572 9.67 -18.98 -3.82
N HIS A 573 10.36 -20.12 -3.67
CA HIS A 573 11.70 -20.14 -3.10
C HIS A 573 12.76 -19.51 -4.01
N ALA A 574 12.67 -19.75 -5.33
CA ALA A 574 13.57 -19.15 -6.32
C ALA A 574 13.38 -17.63 -6.37
N THR A 575 12.15 -17.15 -6.49
CA THR A 575 11.81 -15.72 -6.49
C THR A 575 12.22 -15.02 -5.19
N LYS A 576 12.09 -15.68 -4.03
CA LYS A 576 12.60 -15.15 -2.76
C LYS A 576 14.12 -14.94 -2.77
N SER A 577 14.86 -15.80 -3.45
CA SER A 577 16.32 -15.66 -3.59
C SER A 577 16.65 -14.54 -4.58
N LEU A 578 15.91 -14.45 -5.69
CA LEU A 578 16.05 -13.39 -6.70
C LEU A 578 15.77 -11.99 -6.11
N ALA A 579 14.71 -11.83 -5.32
CA ALA A 579 14.34 -10.57 -4.67
C ALA A 579 15.49 -9.95 -3.86
N ARG A 580 16.33 -10.79 -3.23
CA ARG A 580 17.51 -10.36 -2.45
C ARG A 580 18.70 -9.96 -3.32
N SER A 581 18.71 -10.37 -4.58
CA SER A 581 19.80 -10.13 -5.53
C SER A 581 19.53 -8.99 -6.50
N HIS A 582 18.26 -8.58 -6.65
CA HIS A 582 17.91 -7.46 -7.53
C HIS A 582 18.43 -6.12 -6.99
N TRP A 583 18.70 -5.21 -7.93
CA TRP A 583 19.22 -3.87 -7.67
C TRP A 583 18.31 -2.77 -8.24
N THR A 584 17.25 -3.15 -8.95
CA THR A 584 16.30 -2.21 -9.57
C THR A 584 14.89 -2.46 -9.04
N ALA A 585 14.11 -1.39 -8.88
CA ALA A 585 12.71 -1.51 -8.51
C ALA A 585 11.88 -2.26 -9.56
N ARG A 586 12.24 -2.13 -10.84
CA ARG A 586 11.57 -2.82 -11.95
C ARG A 586 11.68 -4.34 -11.80
N ASP A 587 12.90 -4.85 -11.68
CA ASP A 587 13.11 -6.30 -11.58
C ASP A 587 12.51 -6.85 -10.29
N LEU A 588 12.59 -6.07 -9.21
CA LEU A 588 11.96 -6.43 -7.95
C LEU A 588 10.43 -6.50 -8.07
N ALA A 589 9.80 -5.56 -8.76
CA ALA A 589 8.36 -5.56 -9.00
C ALA A 589 7.92 -6.79 -9.82
N LEU A 590 8.67 -7.14 -10.85
CA LEU A 590 8.43 -8.36 -11.64
C LEU A 590 8.60 -9.64 -10.80
N THR A 591 9.64 -9.69 -9.96
CA THR A 591 9.87 -10.81 -9.05
C THR A 591 8.77 -10.91 -7.99
N ALA A 592 8.32 -9.80 -7.43
CA ALA A 592 7.18 -9.75 -6.51
C ALA A 592 5.88 -10.22 -7.18
N ALA A 593 5.62 -9.79 -8.42
CA ALA A 593 4.49 -10.26 -9.21
C ALA A 593 4.53 -11.77 -9.46
N THR A 594 5.69 -12.30 -9.84
CA THR A 594 5.91 -13.74 -10.07
C THR A 594 5.67 -14.55 -8.79
N MET A 595 6.24 -14.11 -7.66
CA MET A 595 6.00 -14.76 -6.37
C MET A 595 4.53 -14.72 -5.97
N LYS A 596 3.85 -13.58 -6.20
CA LYS A 596 2.43 -13.41 -5.90
C LYS A 596 1.58 -14.34 -6.76
N HIS A 597 1.86 -14.45 -8.06
CA HIS A 597 1.18 -15.41 -8.94
C HIS A 597 1.34 -16.85 -8.45
N ALA A 598 2.56 -17.25 -8.09
CA ALA A 598 2.81 -18.59 -7.58
C ALA A 598 2.09 -18.85 -6.24
N ALA A 599 2.12 -17.89 -5.31
CA ALA A 599 1.44 -17.97 -4.02
C ALA A 599 -0.09 -18.07 -4.16
N VAL A 600 -0.67 -17.24 -5.03
CA VAL A 600 -2.10 -17.29 -5.38
C VAL A 600 -2.44 -18.62 -6.03
N GLY A 601 -1.59 -19.15 -6.93
CA GLY A 601 -1.77 -20.46 -7.55
C GLY A 601 -1.81 -21.60 -6.53
N ILE A 602 -0.87 -21.62 -5.57
CA ILE A 602 -0.85 -22.60 -4.47
C ILE A 602 -2.15 -22.48 -3.65
N ALA A 603 -2.50 -21.28 -3.21
CA ALA A 603 -3.69 -21.06 -2.39
C ALA A 603 -4.97 -21.48 -3.12
N THR A 604 -5.08 -21.17 -4.41
CA THR A 604 -6.24 -21.49 -5.26
C THR A 604 -6.41 -23.00 -5.44
N LEU A 605 -5.34 -23.72 -5.78
CA LEU A 605 -5.39 -25.18 -5.97
C LEU A 605 -5.82 -25.91 -4.70
N ILE A 606 -5.30 -25.45 -3.56
CA ILE A 606 -5.55 -26.02 -2.24
C ILE A 606 -6.96 -25.70 -1.79
N GLN A 607 -7.36 -24.44 -1.91
CA GLN A 607 -8.72 -24.02 -1.59
C GLN A 607 -9.75 -24.79 -2.44
N GLN A 608 -9.50 -24.94 -3.75
CA GLN A 608 -10.41 -25.70 -4.62
C GLN A 608 -10.55 -27.17 -4.16
N GLN A 609 -9.46 -27.81 -3.73
CA GLN A 609 -9.52 -29.17 -3.23
C GLN A 609 -10.22 -29.25 -1.87
N GLN A 610 -10.01 -28.27 -0.98
CA GLN A 610 -10.73 -28.16 0.30
C GLN A 610 -12.22 -27.98 0.10
N LEU A 611 -12.63 -27.16 -0.86
CA LEU A 611 -14.04 -26.95 -1.19
C LEU A 611 -14.70 -28.24 -1.70
N LYS A 612 -14.02 -28.99 -2.58
CA LYS A 612 -14.51 -30.30 -3.04
C LYS A 612 -14.69 -31.30 -1.90
N GLN A 613 -13.72 -31.36 -0.99
CA GLN A 613 -13.81 -32.25 0.17
C GLN A 613 -14.89 -31.81 1.16
N THR A 614 -15.06 -30.50 1.36
CA THR A 614 -16.11 -29.93 2.19
C THR A 614 -17.49 -30.23 1.64
N ALA A 615 -17.69 -30.12 0.32
CA ALA A 615 -18.95 -30.46 -0.33
C ALA A 615 -19.36 -31.91 -0.07
N ASN A 616 -18.40 -32.84 0.01
CA ASN A 616 -18.67 -34.24 0.36
C ASN A 616 -19.07 -34.45 1.83
N LEU A 617 -18.89 -33.45 2.70
CA LEU A 617 -19.34 -33.47 4.10
C LEU A 617 -20.76 -32.91 4.28
N ILE A 618 -21.31 -32.27 3.24
CA ILE A 618 -22.66 -31.72 3.25
C ILE A 618 -23.59 -32.79 2.64
N PRO A 619 -24.51 -33.37 3.43
CA PRO A 619 -25.38 -34.47 2.99
C PRO A 619 -26.47 -34.06 2.00
#